data_AF-A0A7W1EJS1-F1
#
_entry.id   AF-A0A7W1EJS1-F1
#
_cell.length_a   1.000
_cell.length_b   1.000
_cell.length_c   1.000
_cell.angle_alpha   90.00
_cell.angle_beta   90.00
_cell.angle_gamma   90.00
#
_symmetry.space_group_name_H-M   'P 1'
#
loop_
_entity.id
_entity.type
_entity.pdbx_description
1 polymer ?
#
loop_
_entity_poly.entity_id
_entity_poly.type
_entity_poly.pdbx_seq_one_letter_code
_entity_poly.pdbx_strand_id
1 'polypeptide(L)' 'QMRIGYAYDYSLTNMGKYSPSTHEIMLGFDFLSNAKAMKSPRYF' A
#
# COMPACT_ATOMS: atom_id res chain seq x y z
N GLN A 1 -3.93 -12.02 1.83
CA GLN A 1 -4.43 -11.00 0.87
C GLN A 1 -3.23 -10.45 0.10
N MET A 2 -3.39 -10.11 -1.18
CA MET A 2 -2.35 -9.45 -1.97
C MET A 2 -2.67 -7.96 -2.06
N ARG A 3 -1.70 -7.10 -1.76
CA ARG A 3 -1.83 -5.63 -1.81
C ARG A 3 -0.71 -5.06 -2.68
N ILE A 4 -1.09 -4.23 -3.63
CA ILE A 4 -0.16 -3.57 -4.56
C ILE A 4 -0.42 -2.07 -4.48
N GLY A 5 0.63 -1.30 -4.24
CA GLY A 5 0.58 0.16 -4.18
C GLY A 5 1.62 0.77 -5.13
N TYR A 6 1.29 1.91 -5.71
CA TYR A 6 2.17 2.70 -6.56
C TYR A 6 2.16 4.14 -6.07
N ALA A 7 3.34 4.72 -5.86
CA ALA A 7 3.50 6.10 -5.45
C ALA A 7 4.40 6.84 -6.45
N TYR A 8 4.00 8.07 -6.75
CA TYR A 8 4.76 8.98 -7.58
C TYR A 8 5.06 10.23 -6.77
N ASP A 9 6.33 10.47 -6.46
CA ASP A 9 6.76 11.68 -5.77
C ASP A 9 7.23 12.72 -6.79
N TYR A 10 6.49 13.82 -6.86
CA TYR A 10 6.79 14.98 -7.69
C TYR A 10 7.05 16.20 -6.81
N SER A 11 8.33 16.52 -6.64
CA SER A 11 8.77 17.67 -5.86
C SER A 11 8.54 18.98 -6.64
N LEU A 12 7.61 19.81 -6.16
CA LEU A 12 7.23 21.10 -6.77
C LEU A 12 8.18 22.27 -6.41
N THR A 13 9.29 22.03 -5.71
CA THR A 13 10.18 23.06 -5.19
C THR A 13 11.38 23.33 -6.11
N ASN A 14 12.00 24.51 -6.01
CA ASN A 14 13.16 24.93 -6.83
C ASN A 14 14.44 24.06 -6.59
N MET A 15 14.42 23.20 -5.56
CA MET A 15 15.45 22.18 -5.28
C MET A 15 15.22 20.89 -6.10
N GLY A 16 14.04 20.72 -6.72
CA GLY A 16 13.68 19.56 -7.55
C GLY A 16 14.52 19.43 -8.83
N LYS A 17 15.26 20.48 -9.22
CA LYS A 17 16.25 20.39 -10.32
C LYS A 17 17.40 19.43 -10.01
N TYR A 18 17.65 19.16 -8.72
CA TYR A 18 18.72 18.28 -8.25
C TYR A 18 18.22 16.97 -7.64
N SER A 19 16.91 16.84 -7.36
CA SER A 19 16.30 15.60 -6.87
C SER A 19 15.38 15.03 -7.95
N PRO A 20 15.81 13.97 -8.67
CA PRO A 20 14.99 13.38 -9.72
C PRO A 20 13.70 12.82 -9.14
N SER A 21 12.59 13.01 -9.87
CA SER A 21 11.30 12.41 -9.55
C SER A 21 11.45 10.88 -9.43
N THR A 22 10.90 10.32 -8.36
CA THR A 22 11.07 8.89 -8.03
C THR A 22 9.74 8.15 -8.20
N HIS A 23 9.82 6.97 -8.81
CA HIS A 23 8.71 6.03 -8.95
C HIS A 23 8.91 4.91 -7.93
N GLU A 24 8.03 4.84 -6.94
CA GLU A 24 8.13 3.82 -5.90
C GLU A 24 7.00 2.80 -6.06
N ILE A 25 7.38 1.52 -6.09
CA ILE A 25 6.45 0.40 -6.22
C ILE A 25 6.48 -0.39 -4.92
N MET A 26 5.32 -0.57 -4.30
CA MET A 26 5.18 -1.31 -3.05
C MET A 26 4.38 -2.58 -3.28
N LEU A 27 4.93 -3.71 -2.84
CA LEU A 27 4.28 -5.02 -2.91
C LEU A 27 4.13 -5.60 -1.51
N GLY A 28 2.90 -5.81 -1.07
CA GLY A 28 2.57 -6.44 0.21
C GLY A 28 1.86 -7.77 -0.01
N PHE A 29 2.42 -8.85 0.53
CA PHE A 29 1.80 -10.18 0.49
C PHE A 29 1.57 -10.68 1.92
N ASP A 30 0.30 -10.87 2.30
CA ASP A 30 -0.02 -11.49 3.58
C ASP A 30 -0.11 -13.01 3.39
N PHE A 31 0.92 -13.74 3.83
CA PHE A 31 1.01 -15.21 3.77
C PHE A 31 0.25 -15.93 4.90
N LEU A 32 -0.28 -15.20 5.88
CA LEU A 32 -1.10 -15.76 6.93
C LEU A 32 -2.56 -15.88 6.44
N SER A 33 -2.93 -17.08 6.00
CA SER A 33 -4.29 -17.48 5.64
C SER A 33 -5.16 -17.79 6.87
N ASN A 34 -4.94 -17.09 7.98
CA ASN A 34 -5.45 -17.59 9.25
C ASN A 34 -6.92 -17.23 9.48
N ALA A 35 -7.69 -18.29 9.27
CA ALA A 35 -8.76 -18.77 10.12
C ALA A 35 -9.98 -17.87 10.15
N LYS A 36 -11.08 -18.44 9.65
CA LYS A 36 -12.47 -18.10 10.00
C LYS A 36 -12.51 -17.32 11.32
N ALA A 37 -12.44 -15.99 11.26
CA ALA A 37 -12.94 -15.17 12.33
C ALA A 37 -14.42 -15.45 12.27
N MET A 38 -14.86 -16.37 13.13
CA MET A 38 -16.25 -16.75 13.30
C MET A 38 -17.00 -15.45 13.56
N LYS A 39 -17.60 -14.88 12.51
CA LYS A 39 -18.59 -13.83 12.66
C LYS A 39 -19.69 -14.49 13.48
N SER A 40 -19.70 -14.25 14.79
CA SER A 40 -20.87 -14.58 15.60
C SER A 40 -22.06 -13.95 14.89
N PRO A 41 -23.04 -14.72 14.42
CA PRO A 41 -24.14 -14.16 13.65
C PRO A 41 -24.90 -13.20 14.55
N ARG A 42 -24.81 -11.90 14.26
CA ARG A 42 -25.60 -10.91 14.96
C ARG A 42 -27.01 -10.99 14.40
N TYR A 43 -27.89 -11.67 15.11
CA TYR A 43 -29.32 -11.61 14.87
C TYR A 43 -29.80 -10.20 15.25
N PHE A 44 -30.56 -9.57 14.35
CA PHE A 44 -31.25 -8.31 14.59
C PHE A 44 -32.56 -8.57 15.33
#